data_AF-A0A1W1BZI9-F1
#
_entry.id   AF-A0A1W1BZI9-F1
#
_cell.length_a   1.000
_cell.length_b   1.000
_cell.length_c   1.000
_cell.angle_alpha   90.00
_cell.angle_beta   90.00
_cell.angle_gamma   90.00
#
_symmetry.space_group_name_H-M   'P 1'
#
loop_
_entity.id
_entity.type
_entity.pdbx_description
1 polymer ?
#
loop_
_entity_poly.entity_id
_entity_poly.type
_entity_poly.pdbx_seq_one_letter_code
_entity_poly.pdbx_strand_id
1 'polypeptide(L)'
;MQKNLPYLVITIVLLYALYNAKFRSVQKILPKININYSKHIKEHGHVSHTQEELARIQTPQYLKNYIIGVINHGSNQFNFPGGEMEGGFASAKDAPKIACYVMTFSGKKCKKSYPNDAAMFYSSICAGCHGDDGKGLNGSYPDLTQKKLLGIQKRENFLKSILKTP
;
A
#
# COMPACT_ATOMS: atom_id res chain seq x y z
N MET A 1 72.98 -15.55 -3.50
CA MET A 1 71.74 -16.26 -3.10
C MET A 1 70.56 -15.27 -3.01
N GLN A 2 69.97 -14.82 -4.13
CA GLN A 2 68.86 -13.84 -4.08
C GLN A 2 67.78 -13.99 -5.19
N LYS A 3 67.87 -14.97 -6.09
CA LYS A 3 66.91 -15.12 -7.22
C LYS A 3 65.73 -16.08 -6.95
N ASN A 4 65.72 -16.80 -5.82
CA ASN A 4 64.71 -17.84 -5.55
C ASN A 4 63.60 -17.37 -4.59
N LEU A 5 63.83 -16.27 -3.85
CA LEU A 5 62.84 -15.66 -2.96
C LEU A 5 61.57 -15.16 -3.70
N PRO A 6 61.63 -14.55 -4.91
CA PRO A 6 60.41 -14.09 -5.58
C PRO A 6 59.56 -15.25 -6.10
N TYR A 7 60.16 -16.32 -6.63
CA TYR A 7 59.41 -17.47 -7.13
C TYR A 7 58.68 -18.24 -6.03
N LEU A 8 59.27 -18.31 -4.83
CA LEU A 8 58.67 -18.98 -3.68
C LEU A 8 57.45 -18.21 -3.14
N VAL A 9 57.51 -16.87 -3.15
CA VAL A 9 56.35 -16.03 -2.81
C VAL A 9 55.25 -16.17 -3.85
N ILE A 10 55.60 -16.19 -5.14
CA ILE A 10 54.63 -16.35 -6.23
C ILE A 10 53.93 -17.72 -6.14
N THR A 11 54.66 -18.80 -5.87
CA THR A 11 54.05 -20.12 -5.72
C THR A 11 53.16 -20.21 -4.49
N ILE A 12 53.53 -19.60 -3.36
CA ILE A 12 52.66 -19.54 -2.18
C ILE A 12 51.37 -18.78 -2.48
N VAL A 13 51.44 -17.64 -3.17
CA VAL A 13 50.25 -16.86 -3.56
C VAL A 13 49.36 -17.64 -4.51
N LEU A 14 49.93 -18.34 -5.50
CA LEU A 14 49.18 -19.18 -6.43
C LEU A 14 48.52 -20.37 -5.74
N LEU A 15 49.23 -21.05 -4.84
CA LEU A 15 48.67 -22.14 -4.04
C LEU A 15 47.56 -21.65 -3.11
N TYR A 16 47.75 -20.49 -2.49
CA TYR A 16 46.73 -19.85 -1.64
C TYR A 16 45.50 -19.42 -2.45
N ALA A 17 45.70 -18.89 -3.66
CA ALA A 17 44.61 -18.53 -4.58
C ALA A 17 43.84 -19.77 -5.05
N LEU A 18 44.54 -20.85 -5.43
CA LEU A 18 43.91 -22.12 -5.81
C LEU A 18 43.17 -22.77 -4.64
N TYR A 19 43.74 -22.72 -3.43
CA TYR A 19 43.08 -23.18 -2.21
C TYR A 19 41.80 -22.37 -1.93
N ASN A 20 41.87 -21.04 -2.01
CA ASN A 20 40.70 -20.18 -1.86
C ASN A 20 39.65 -20.44 -2.94
N ALA A 21 40.05 -20.64 -4.20
CA ALA A 21 39.11 -20.91 -5.29
C ALA A 21 38.40 -22.27 -5.12
N LYS A 22 39.10 -23.29 -4.60
CA LYS A 22 38.58 -24.66 -4.53
C LYS A 22 37.90 -25.01 -3.22
N PHE A 23 38.36 -24.45 -2.10
CA PHE A 23 37.91 -24.83 -0.75
C PHE A 23 37.19 -23.72 0.01
N ARG A 24 37.28 -22.45 -0.41
CA ARG A 24 36.42 -21.40 0.14
C ARG A 24 35.06 -21.48 -0.54
N SER A 25 34.26 -22.47 -0.16
CA SER A 25 32.83 -22.42 -0.45
C SER A 25 32.32 -21.13 0.16
N VAL A 26 31.93 -20.16 -0.65
CA VAL A 26 31.11 -19.04 -0.18
C VAL A 26 29.87 -19.71 0.36
N GLN A 27 29.81 -19.85 1.68
CA GLN A 27 28.62 -20.28 2.37
C GLN A 27 27.60 -19.23 1.99
N LYS A 28 26.76 -19.53 0.97
CA LYS A 28 25.66 -18.68 0.59
C LYS A 28 24.84 -18.59 1.87
N ILE A 29 24.95 -17.46 2.56
CA ILE A 29 24.09 -17.13 3.67
C ILE A 29 22.71 -17.08 3.02
N LEU A 30 21.99 -18.21 3.10
CA LEU A 30 20.59 -18.23 2.70
C LEU A 30 19.95 -17.15 3.58
N PRO A 31 19.28 -16.15 2.97
CA PRO A 31 18.61 -15.15 3.77
C PRO A 31 17.71 -15.91 4.75
N LYS A 32 17.71 -15.52 6.03
CA LYS A 32 16.74 -16.04 7.00
C LYS A 32 15.36 -15.61 6.49
N ILE A 33 14.75 -16.43 5.64
CA ILE A 33 13.42 -16.18 5.12
C ILE A 33 12.50 -16.32 6.32
N ASN A 34 11.81 -15.23 6.66
CA ASN A 34 10.84 -15.23 7.74
C ASN A 34 9.82 -16.36 7.50
N ILE A 35 9.66 -17.25 8.49
CA ILE A 35 8.76 -18.41 8.41
C ILE A 35 7.32 -17.95 8.10
N ASN A 36 6.93 -16.78 8.60
CA ASN A 36 5.62 -16.20 8.30
C ASN A 36 5.51 -15.76 6.84
N TYR A 37 6.60 -15.23 6.25
CA TYR A 37 6.63 -14.84 4.84
C TYR A 37 6.59 -16.06 3.92
N SER A 38 7.33 -17.13 4.25
CA SER A 38 7.29 -18.36 3.45
C SER A 38 5.96 -19.10 3.59
N LYS A 39 5.30 -19.04 4.76
CA LYS A 39 3.94 -19.55 4.95
C LYS A 39 2.92 -18.74 4.14
N HIS A 40 3.00 -17.41 4.17
CA HIS A 40 2.15 -16.50 3.39
C HIS A 40 2.26 -16.76 1.88
N ILE A 41 3.47 -16.92 1.33
CA ILE A 41 3.64 -17.27 -0.10
C ILE A 41 2.96 -18.60 -0.45
N LYS A 42 3.05 -19.60 0.44
CA LYS A 42 2.41 -20.90 0.21
C LYS A 42 0.88 -20.82 0.23
N GLU A 43 0.31 -19.92 1.03
CA GLU A 43 -1.14 -19.70 1.14
C GLU A 43 -1.73 -19.00 -0.09
N HIS A 44 -0.97 -18.12 -0.74
CA HIS A 44 -1.42 -17.30 -1.87
C HIS A 44 -1.03 -17.85 -3.26
N GLY A 45 -0.23 -18.92 -3.31
CA GLY A 45 0.34 -19.43 -4.57
C GLY A 45 1.29 -18.43 -5.24
N HIS A 46 1.72 -18.72 -6.47
CA HIS A 46 2.63 -17.83 -7.23
C HIS A 46 1.98 -16.52 -7.73
N VAL A 47 0.78 -16.17 -7.25
CA VAL A 47 0.07 -14.97 -7.68
C VAL A 47 0.70 -13.75 -7.04
N SER A 48 1.04 -12.74 -7.84
CA SER A 48 1.61 -11.49 -7.32
C SER A 48 0.57 -10.78 -6.46
N HIS A 49 0.96 -10.27 -5.27
CA HIS A 49 0.10 -9.43 -4.44
C HIS A 49 -0.51 -8.23 -5.18
N THR A 50 0.17 -7.78 -6.24
CA THR A 50 -0.32 -6.75 -7.15
C THR A 50 -1.59 -7.20 -7.88
N GLN A 51 -1.62 -8.44 -8.41
CA GLN A 51 -2.78 -9.00 -9.09
C GLN A 51 -3.93 -9.25 -8.12
N GLU A 52 -3.64 -9.77 -6.94
CA GLU A 52 -4.65 -10.01 -5.89
C GLU A 52 -5.31 -8.72 -5.41
N GLU A 53 -4.52 -7.65 -5.24
CA GLU A 53 -5.08 -6.35 -4.89
C GLU A 53 -5.89 -5.76 -6.04
N LEU A 54 -5.37 -5.82 -7.27
CA LEU A 54 -6.07 -5.32 -8.45
C LEU A 54 -7.42 -6.03 -8.65
N ALA A 55 -7.50 -7.33 -8.35
CA ALA A 55 -8.77 -8.08 -8.38
C ALA A 55 -9.78 -7.57 -7.34
N ARG A 56 -9.30 -7.13 -6.16
CA ARG A 56 -10.17 -6.68 -5.06
C ARG A 56 -10.47 -5.18 -5.07
N ILE A 57 -9.74 -4.37 -5.83
CA ILE A 57 -9.82 -2.90 -5.79
C ILE A 57 -11.21 -2.33 -6.12
N GLN A 58 -12.02 -3.09 -6.87
CA GLN A 58 -13.37 -2.69 -7.26
C GLN A 58 -14.44 -3.10 -6.24
N THR A 59 -14.09 -3.87 -5.22
CA THR A 59 -15.05 -4.39 -4.26
C THR A 59 -15.54 -3.29 -3.30
N PRO A 60 -16.80 -3.37 -2.83
CA PRO A 60 -17.31 -2.46 -1.79
C PRO A 60 -16.47 -2.48 -0.51
N GLN A 61 -15.90 -3.65 -0.16
CA GLN A 61 -15.06 -3.79 1.02
C GLN A 61 -13.74 -3.03 0.88
N TYR A 62 -13.12 -3.07 -0.31
CA TYR A 62 -11.90 -2.29 -0.57
C TYR A 62 -12.19 -0.79 -0.44
N LEU A 63 -13.27 -0.31 -1.06
CA LEU A 63 -13.69 1.09 -0.92
C LEU A 63 -13.92 1.48 0.53
N LYS A 64 -14.66 0.67 1.29
CA LYS A 64 -14.90 0.90 2.71
C LYS A 64 -13.59 1.03 3.50
N ASN A 65 -12.68 0.08 3.31
CA ASN A 65 -11.39 0.07 4.00
C ASN A 65 -10.51 1.26 3.60
N TYR A 66 -10.55 1.64 2.32
CA TYR A 66 -9.86 2.84 1.84
C TYR A 66 -10.37 4.11 2.53
N ILE A 67 -11.69 4.31 2.60
CA ILE A 67 -12.27 5.49 3.27
C ILE A 67 -11.92 5.49 4.76
N ILE A 68 -12.00 4.35 5.45
CA ILE A 68 -11.59 4.23 6.86
C ILE A 68 -10.11 4.64 7.04
N GLY A 69 -9.24 4.17 6.15
CA GLY A 69 -7.82 4.52 6.18
C GLY A 69 -7.59 6.03 6.05
N VAL A 70 -8.30 6.67 5.12
CA VAL A 70 -8.23 8.12 4.91
C VAL A 70 -8.79 8.90 6.11
N ILE A 71 -9.91 8.47 6.73
CA ILE A 71 -10.45 9.12 7.93
C ILE A 71 -9.45 9.06 9.10
N ASN A 72 -8.79 7.91 9.28
CA ASN A 72 -7.91 7.68 10.42
C ASN A 72 -6.53 8.32 10.25
N HIS A 73 -6.01 8.39 9.01
CA HIS A 73 -4.62 8.74 8.74
C HIS A 73 -4.44 9.95 7.81
N GLY A 74 -5.53 10.46 7.26
CA GLY A 74 -5.49 11.57 6.32
C GLY A 74 -5.06 11.17 4.90
N SER A 75 -4.87 12.18 4.06
CA SER A 75 -4.34 12.04 2.70
C SER A 75 -3.73 13.35 2.19
N ASN A 76 -2.54 13.23 1.59
CA ASN A 76 -1.77 14.34 1.01
C ASN A 76 -1.44 14.14 -0.48
N GLN A 77 -2.26 13.36 -1.19
CA GLN A 77 -1.87 12.84 -2.51
C GLN A 77 -2.19 13.76 -3.71
N PHE A 78 -2.97 14.83 -3.51
CA PHE A 78 -3.69 15.54 -4.58
C PHE A 78 -3.63 17.07 -4.54
N ASN A 79 -2.90 17.69 -3.60
CA ASN A 79 -2.66 19.14 -3.54
C ASN A 79 -3.92 20.00 -3.76
N PHE A 80 -5.02 19.64 -3.10
CA PHE A 80 -6.26 20.42 -3.18
C PHE A 80 -6.08 21.83 -2.61
N PRO A 81 -6.73 22.87 -3.17
CA PRO A 81 -6.63 24.24 -2.65
C PRO A 81 -7.03 24.39 -1.18
N GLY A 82 -7.98 23.56 -0.72
CA GLY A 82 -8.43 23.51 0.67
C GLY A 82 -7.46 22.81 1.64
N GLY A 83 -6.29 22.38 1.17
CA GLY A 83 -5.24 21.75 1.96
C GLY A 83 -5.26 20.22 1.93
N GLU A 84 -4.38 19.64 2.73
CA GLU A 84 -4.33 18.19 2.94
C GLU A 84 -5.48 17.74 3.85
N MET A 85 -5.96 16.52 3.65
CA MET A 85 -6.92 15.93 4.57
C MET A 85 -6.15 15.38 5.76
N GLU A 86 -6.24 16.01 6.93
CA GLU A 86 -5.68 15.47 8.16
C GLU A 86 -6.47 14.24 8.65
N GLY A 87 -5.82 13.36 9.40
CA GLY A 87 -6.47 12.23 10.05
C GLY A 87 -7.02 12.59 11.43
N GLY A 88 -7.99 11.82 11.93
CA GLY A 88 -8.41 11.92 13.33
C GLY A 88 -9.58 12.86 13.61
N PHE A 89 -10.22 13.41 12.59
CA PHE A 89 -11.48 14.17 12.73
C PHE A 89 -12.63 13.35 13.35
N ALA A 90 -12.55 12.01 13.23
CA ALA A 90 -13.48 11.08 13.86
C ALA A 90 -12.73 9.99 14.63
N SER A 91 -13.40 9.39 15.61
CA SER A 91 -12.84 8.26 16.33
C SER A 91 -12.63 7.07 15.38
N ALA A 92 -11.56 6.29 15.61
CA ALA A 92 -11.31 5.06 14.82
C ALA A 92 -12.46 4.05 14.92
N LYS A 93 -13.26 4.11 16.01
CA LYS A 93 -14.45 3.28 16.22
C LYS A 93 -15.62 3.71 15.33
N ASP A 94 -15.74 4.99 15.00
CA ASP A 94 -16.84 5.54 14.21
C ASP A 94 -16.51 5.64 12.71
N ALA A 95 -15.23 5.64 12.35
CA ALA A 95 -14.78 5.62 10.95
C ALA A 95 -15.49 4.57 10.07
N PRO A 96 -15.73 3.31 10.51
CA PRO A 96 -16.47 2.34 9.71
C PRO A 96 -17.93 2.69 9.42
N LYS A 97 -18.59 3.45 10.31
CA LYS A 97 -19.98 3.90 10.13
C LYS A 97 -20.02 5.06 9.14
N ILE A 98 -19.14 6.04 9.33
CA ILE A 98 -18.98 7.20 8.44
C ILE A 98 -18.60 6.73 7.03
N ALA A 99 -17.67 5.79 6.91
CA ALA A 99 -17.29 5.21 5.62
C ALA A 99 -18.49 4.59 4.88
N CYS A 100 -19.37 3.89 5.60
CA CYS A 100 -20.58 3.34 5.00
C CYS A 100 -21.57 4.40 4.52
N TYR A 101 -21.69 5.53 5.23
CA TYR A 101 -22.47 6.67 4.78
C TYR A 101 -21.85 7.34 3.55
N VAL A 102 -20.53 7.62 3.56
CA VAL A 102 -19.80 8.22 2.43
C VAL A 102 -19.94 7.40 1.15
N MET A 103 -19.93 6.06 1.25
CA MET A 103 -20.14 5.19 0.08
C MET A 103 -21.47 5.45 -0.65
N THR A 104 -22.50 5.95 0.04
CA THR A 104 -23.82 6.23 -0.54
C THR A 104 -23.78 7.36 -1.57
N PHE A 105 -22.86 8.32 -1.44
CA PHE A 105 -22.67 9.40 -2.43
C PHE A 105 -22.31 8.86 -3.82
N SER A 106 -21.61 7.73 -3.87
CA SER A 106 -21.27 7.01 -5.11
C SER A 106 -22.26 5.91 -5.48
N GLY A 107 -23.43 5.87 -4.83
CA GLY A 107 -24.47 4.85 -5.01
C GLY A 107 -24.13 3.47 -4.46
N LYS A 108 -23.06 3.33 -3.66
CA LYS A 108 -22.61 2.04 -3.11
C LYS A 108 -23.17 1.82 -1.72
N LYS A 109 -23.37 0.55 -1.36
CA LYS A 109 -23.89 0.13 -0.06
C LYS A 109 -22.91 -0.77 0.67
N CYS A 110 -22.82 -0.60 1.99
CA CYS A 110 -22.15 -1.55 2.85
C CYS A 110 -22.96 -2.84 3.01
N LYS A 111 -22.27 -3.94 3.33
CA LYS A 111 -22.91 -5.23 3.65
C LYS A 111 -23.80 -5.14 4.89
N LYS A 112 -23.39 -4.37 5.90
CA LYS A 112 -24.20 -4.00 7.06
C LYS A 112 -24.64 -2.55 6.88
N SER A 113 -25.92 -2.27 7.10
CA SER A 113 -26.44 -0.90 7.07
C SER A 113 -25.67 -0.02 8.06
N TYR A 114 -25.42 1.23 7.69
CA TYR A 114 -24.94 2.22 8.64
C TYR A 114 -26.08 2.58 9.62
N PRO A 115 -25.76 2.88 10.88
CA PRO A 115 -26.75 3.38 11.83
C PRO A 115 -27.28 4.76 11.38
N ASN A 116 -28.53 5.08 11.72
CA ASN A 116 -29.20 6.30 11.26
C ASN A 116 -28.44 7.60 11.62
N ASP A 117 -27.59 7.55 12.66
CA ASP A 117 -26.75 8.66 13.12
C ASP A 117 -25.51 8.92 12.23
N ALA A 118 -25.15 8.02 11.31
CA ALA A 118 -23.96 8.20 10.46
C ALA A 118 -24.05 9.44 9.55
N ALA A 119 -25.26 9.80 9.11
CA ALA A 119 -25.51 11.03 8.38
C ALA A 119 -25.20 12.27 9.24
N MET A 120 -25.64 12.25 10.50
CA MET A 120 -25.36 13.34 11.45
C MET A 120 -23.86 13.48 11.72
N PHE A 121 -23.13 12.36 11.90
CA PHE A 121 -21.68 12.41 12.04
C PHE A 121 -20.99 13.04 10.82
N TYR A 122 -21.42 12.67 9.62
CA TYR A 122 -20.86 13.25 8.41
C TYR A 122 -21.15 14.75 8.33
N SER A 123 -22.40 15.18 8.52
CA SER A 123 -22.74 16.61 8.45
C SER A 123 -22.01 17.45 9.50
N SER A 124 -21.83 16.94 10.71
CA SER A 124 -21.16 17.68 11.79
C SER A 124 -19.63 17.76 11.66
N ILE A 125 -18.99 16.79 10.98
CA ILE A 125 -17.52 16.64 10.99
C ILE A 125 -16.91 16.81 9.59
N CYS A 126 -17.57 16.28 8.57
CA CYS A 126 -17.00 16.10 7.24
C CYS A 126 -17.56 17.09 6.21
N ALA A 127 -18.85 17.45 6.33
CA ALA A 127 -19.54 18.29 5.34
C ALA A 127 -18.97 19.71 5.25
N GLY A 128 -18.31 20.22 6.29
CA GLY A 128 -17.63 21.51 6.25
C GLY A 128 -16.59 21.63 5.13
N CYS A 129 -15.95 20.53 4.74
CA CYS A 129 -14.99 20.49 3.63
C CYS A 129 -15.54 19.73 2.42
N HIS A 130 -16.26 18.62 2.65
CA HIS A 130 -16.75 17.76 1.57
C HIS A 130 -18.15 18.12 1.06
N GLY A 131 -18.82 19.10 1.66
CA GLY A 131 -20.21 19.45 1.37
C GLY A 131 -21.22 18.42 1.88
N ASP A 132 -22.45 18.85 2.17
CA ASP A 132 -23.53 17.94 2.59
C ASP A 132 -23.90 16.93 1.50
N ASP A 133 -23.72 17.31 0.23
CA ASP A 133 -23.95 16.46 -0.94
C ASP A 133 -22.71 15.65 -1.37
N GLY A 134 -21.59 15.80 -0.64
CA GLY A 134 -20.35 15.07 -0.89
C GLY A 134 -19.56 15.55 -2.10
N LYS A 135 -19.94 16.64 -2.77
CA LYS A 135 -19.25 17.11 -4.00
C LYS A 135 -17.99 17.92 -3.74
N GLY A 136 -17.69 18.23 -2.48
CA GLY A 136 -16.66 19.19 -2.10
C GLY A 136 -17.09 20.65 -2.36
N LEU A 137 -16.20 21.59 -2.05
CA LEU A 137 -16.47 23.02 -2.21
C LEU A 137 -15.81 23.57 -3.48
N ASN A 138 -16.50 23.50 -4.61
CA ASN A 138 -16.06 24.08 -5.90
C ASN A 138 -14.63 23.67 -6.32
N GLY A 139 -14.25 22.42 -6.05
CA GLY A 139 -12.91 21.90 -6.37
C GLY A 139 -11.83 22.19 -5.32
N SER A 140 -12.15 22.93 -4.26
CA SER A 140 -11.23 23.12 -3.12
C SER A 140 -11.02 21.85 -2.31
N TYR A 141 -11.94 20.89 -2.38
CA TYR A 141 -11.89 19.59 -1.71
C TYR A 141 -12.38 18.49 -2.66
N PRO A 142 -12.00 17.21 -2.45
CA PRO A 142 -12.36 16.14 -3.36
C PRO A 142 -13.87 15.84 -3.38
N ASP A 143 -14.37 15.56 -4.58
CA ASP A 143 -15.72 15.05 -4.83
C ASP A 143 -15.82 13.55 -4.48
N LEU A 144 -16.63 13.25 -3.46
CA LEU A 144 -16.91 11.90 -2.94
C LEU A 144 -18.02 11.17 -3.70
N THR A 145 -18.74 11.86 -4.58
CA THR A 145 -19.82 11.28 -5.41
C THR A 145 -19.27 10.47 -6.59
N GLN A 146 -17.98 10.61 -6.87
CA GLN A 146 -17.30 9.91 -7.95
C GLN A 146 -17.46 8.39 -7.84
N LYS A 147 -17.77 7.73 -8.98
CA LYS A 147 -17.91 6.26 -9.06
C LYS A 147 -16.70 5.52 -8.48
N LYS A 148 -15.52 6.14 -8.62
CA LYS A 148 -14.25 5.69 -8.05
C LYS A 148 -13.52 6.91 -7.49
N LEU A 149 -13.19 6.87 -6.21
CA LEU A 149 -12.43 7.94 -5.55
C LEU A 149 -11.04 8.07 -6.18
N LEU A 150 -10.51 9.31 -6.23
CA LEU A 150 -9.25 9.64 -6.87
C LEU A 150 -8.07 8.80 -6.36
N GLY A 151 -7.98 8.54 -5.04
CA GLY A 151 -6.92 7.70 -4.49
C GLY A 151 -7.03 6.22 -4.89
N ILE A 152 -8.25 5.69 -5.04
CA ILE A 152 -8.45 4.33 -5.55
C ILE A 152 -8.07 4.27 -7.03
N GLN A 153 -8.42 5.29 -7.82
CA GLN A 153 -8.03 5.38 -9.23
C GLN A 153 -6.50 5.45 -9.38
N LYS A 154 -5.83 6.29 -8.58
CA LYS A 154 -4.37 6.41 -8.56
C LYS A 154 -3.72 5.06 -8.20
N ARG A 155 -4.23 4.37 -7.17
CA ARG A 155 -3.74 3.04 -6.77
C ARG A 155 -3.95 2.00 -7.86
N GLU A 156 -5.11 1.97 -8.49
CA GLU A 156 -5.39 1.04 -9.59
C GLU A 156 -4.44 1.25 -10.78
N ASN A 157 -4.19 2.51 -11.15
CA ASN A 157 -3.26 2.84 -12.24
C ASN A 157 -1.84 2.39 -11.90
N PHE A 158 -1.40 2.57 -10.66
CA PHE A 158 -0.11 2.08 -10.17
C PHE A 158 0.00 0.54 -10.20
N LEU A 159 -1.03 -0.17 -9.74
CA LEU A 159 -1.05 -1.64 -9.81
C LEU A 159 -0.96 -2.11 -11.27
N LYS A 160 -1.72 -1.47 -12.17
CA LYS A 160 -1.66 -1.78 -13.61
C LYS A 160 -0.31 -1.45 -14.23
N SER A 161 0.39 -0.40 -13.79
CA SER A 161 1.72 -0.07 -14.33
C SER A 161 2.75 -1.12 -13.93
N ILE A 162 2.70 -1.63 -12.69
CA ILE A 162 3.58 -2.71 -12.23
C ILE A 162 3.42 -3.96 -13.10
N LEU A 163 2.19 -4.33 -13.45
CA LEU A 163 1.90 -5.53 -14.26
C LEU A 163 2.23 -5.37 -15.74
N LYS A 164 2.42 -4.14 -16.23
CA LYS A 164 2.81 -3.86 -17.62
C LYS A 164 4.33 -3.80 -17.81
N THR A 165 5.09 -3.70 -16.73
CA THR A 165 6.55 -3.74 -16.79
C THR A 165 6.98 -5.17 -17.13
N PRO A 166 7.80 -5.36 -18.19
CA PRO A 166 8.24 -6.68 -18.64
C PRO A 166 9.08 -7.42 -17.59
#